data_AF-A0A938W7V3-F1
#
_entry.id   AF-A0A938W7V3-F1
#
_cell.length_a   1.000
_cell.length_b   1.000
_cell.length_c   1.000
_cell.angle_alpha   90.00
_cell.angle_beta   90.00
_cell.angle_gamma   90.00
#
_symmetry.space_group_name_H-M   'P 1'
#
loop_
_entity.id
_entity.type
_entity.pdbx_description
1 polymer ?
#
loop_
_entity_poly.entity_id
_entity_poly.type
_entity_poly.pdbx_seq_one_letter_code
_entity_poly.pdbx_strand_id
1 'polypeptide(L)'
;MALQLLRYMVRVWDYALRQQARLWPILPVVVYHGAARWPIPLDFQSLFEAPEALREYLPAYRYWLCDLSAYSDAELEGEVGLRAALLLLKHVFRDDLDDRLPELAQLWYDLARQKTGLAYVGAMLRYLVAATDRITERDLQQAVEAAIPEGGALMMTIAQQWLERGMQQGEQRGEQRGEQRGQRAGLRQGLLAGIRLGLKLRFGAEGAALLPEIYHIEDVALLQALQDALETVSSPPELRRLYQGTQ
;
A
#
# COMPACT_ATOMS: atom_id res chain seq x y z
N MET A 1 -8.23 6.41 -12.35
CA MET A 1 -8.28 7.86 -12.06
C MET A 1 -9.46 8.56 -12.74
N ALA A 2 -9.59 8.54 -14.07
CA ALA A 2 -10.64 9.33 -14.73
C ALA A 2 -12.07 8.95 -14.26
N LEU A 3 -12.45 7.67 -14.15
CA LEU A 3 -13.76 7.31 -13.59
C LEU A 3 -14.03 7.90 -12.17
N GLN A 4 -12.99 8.04 -11.36
CA GLN A 4 -13.10 8.68 -10.04
C GLN A 4 -13.39 10.18 -10.16
N LEU A 5 -12.78 10.88 -11.12
CA LEU A 5 -13.09 12.28 -11.42
C LEU A 5 -14.54 12.45 -11.86
N LEU A 6 -15.03 11.58 -12.76
CA LEU A 6 -16.43 11.59 -13.16
C LEU A 6 -17.36 11.40 -11.95
N ARG A 7 -17.04 10.46 -11.04
CA ARG A 7 -17.80 10.27 -9.80
C ARG A 7 -17.83 11.53 -8.94
N TYR A 8 -16.72 12.28 -8.86
CA TYR A 8 -16.69 13.55 -8.13
C TYR A 8 -17.51 14.63 -8.81
N MET A 9 -17.40 14.77 -10.13
CA MET A 9 -18.21 15.72 -10.90
C MET A 9 -19.70 15.47 -10.70
N VAL A 10 -20.14 14.21 -10.82
CA VAL A 10 -21.52 13.81 -10.56
C VAL A 10 -21.95 14.13 -9.13
N ARG A 11 -21.11 13.84 -8.12
CA ARG A 11 -21.43 14.18 -6.71
C ARG A 11 -21.61 15.69 -6.49
N VAL A 12 -20.80 16.52 -7.14
CA VAL A 12 -20.91 17.99 -7.07
C VAL A 12 -22.22 18.45 -7.71
N TRP A 13 -22.58 17.88 -8.87
CA TRP A 13 -23.84 18.18 -9.55
C TRP A 13 -25.06 17.69 -8.77
N ASP A 14 -25.02 16.48 -8.22
CA ASP A 14 -26.07 15.95 -7.34
C ASP A 14 -26.28 16.86 -6.14
N TYR A 15 -25.20 17.37 -5.53
CA TYR A 15 -25.28 18.35 -4.46
C TYR A 15 -25.96 19.64 -4.93
N ALA A 16 -25.59 20.18 -6.09
CA ALA A 16 -26.23 21.37 -6.65
C ALA A 16 -27.74 21.17 -6.88
N LEU A 17 -28.13 20.03 -7.45
CA LEU A 17 -29.55 19.70 -7.70
C LEU A 17 -30.35 19.57 -6.39
N ARG A 18 -29.77 18.99 -5.34
CA ARG A 18 -30.41 18.94 -4.01
C ARG A 18 -30.65 20.32 -3.42
N GLN A 19 -29.80 21.28 -3.74
CA GLN A 19 -29.95 22.68 -3.36
C GLN A 19 -30.81 23.50 -4.33
N GLN A 20 -31.49 22.83 -5.27
CA GLN A 20 -32.29 23.47 -6.33
C GLN A 20 -31.49 24.49 -7.17
N ALA A 21 -30.16 24.31 -7.23
CA ALA A 21 -29.25 25.12 -8.03
C ALA A 21 -29.07 24.53 -9.44
N ARG A 22 -28.59 25.38 -10.36
CA ARG A 22 -28.20 24.93 -11.71
C ARG A 22 -26.89 24.16 -11.67
N LEU A 23 -26.67 23.32 -12.68
CA LEU A 23 -25.39 22.66 -12.89
C LEU A 23 -24.34 23.69 -13.37
N TRP A 24 -23.14 23.61 -12.81
CA TRP A 24 -22.01 24.46 -13.18
C TRP A 24 -20.95 23.64 -13.92
N PRO A 25 -20.23 24.21 -14.90
CA PRO A 25 -19.07 23.56 -15.48
C PRO A 25 -18.02 23.25 -14.41
N ILE A 26 -17.39 22.07 -14.50
CA ILE A 26 -16.32 21.64 -13.61
C ILE A 26 -15.06 21.46 -14.46
N LEU A 27 -13.96 22.10 -14.07
CA LEU A 27 -12.63 21.83 -14.60
C LEU A 27 -11.94 20.82 -13.68
N PRO A 28 -11.82 19.53 -14.08
CA PRO A 28 -11.13 18.55 -13.25
C PRO A 28 -9.62 18.76 -13.39
N VAL A 29 -8.93 18.98 -12.27
CA VAL A 29 -7.47 19.13 -12.21
C VAL A 29 -6.88 17.98 -11.41
N VAL A 30 -5.83 17.36 -11.94
CA VAL A 30 -5.06 16.29 -11.29
C VAL A 30 -3.64 16.78 -11.09
N VAL A 31 -3.20 16.86 -9.83
CA VAL A 31 -1.78 17.04 -9.50
C VAL A 31 -1.20 15.65 -9.28
N TYR A 32 -0.32 15.23 -10.17
CA TYR A 32 0.36 13.95 -10.10
C TYR A 32 1.81 14.14 -9.65
N HIS A 33 2.23 13.33 -8.69
CA HIS A 33 3.53 13.45 -8.03
C HIS A 33 4.17 12.08 -7.81
N GLY A 34 3.90 11.13 -8.72
CA GLY A 34 4.58 9.84 -8.73
C GLY A 34 6.03 9.95 -9.23
N ALA A 35 6.80 8.89 -8.99
CA ALA A 35 8.19 8.83 -9.43
C ALA A 35 8.35 8.74 -10.95
N ALA A 36 7.44 8.01 -11.63
CA ALA A 36 7.41 7.87 -13.09
C ALA A 36 6.47 8.90 -13.73
N ARG A 37 6.51 9.02 -15.07
CA ARG A 37 5.56 9.84 -15.83
C ARG A 37 4.15 9.27 -15.79
N TRP A 38 3.15 10.16 -15.86
CA TRP A 38 1.74 9.77 -15.88
C TRP A 38 1.40 8.90 -17.10
N PRO A 39 0.94 7.65 -16.92
CA PRO A 39 0.74 6.73 -18.02
C PRO A 39 -0.70 6.72 -18.57
N ILE A 40 -1.63 7.46 -17.96
CA ILE A 40 -3.07 7.34 -18.24
C ILE A 40 -3.51 8.44 -19.22
N PRO A 41 -4.33 8.12 -20.25
CA PRO A 41 -4.92 9.12 -21.14
C PRO A 41 -5.67 10.24 -20.40
N LEU A 42 -5.67 11.44 -20.99
CA LEU A 42 -6.28 12.64 -20.40
C LEU A 42 -7.77 12.80 -20.72
N ASP A 43 -8.27 12.03 -21.68
CA ASP A 43 -9.69 11.97 -22.03
C ASP A 43 -10.34 10.70 -21.48
N PHE A 44 -11.61 10.82 -21.09
CA PHE A 44 -12.34 9.71 -20.49
C PHE A 44 -12.72 8.62 -21.49
N GLN A 45 -12.96 9.00 -22.76
CA GLN A 45 -13.41 8.07 -23.79
C GLN A 45 -12.33 7.04 -24.14
N SER A 46 -11.04 7.39 -24.04
CA SER A 46 -9.91 6.46 -24.21
C SER A 46 -9.87 5.31 -23.20
N LEU A 47 -10.73 5.30 -22.17
CA LEU A 47 -10.86 4.16 -21.27
C LEU A 47 -11.71 3.02 -21.83
N PHE A 48 -12.41 3.24 -22.94
CA PHE A 48 -13.33 2.26 -23.52
C PHE A 48 -12.77 1.71 -24.83
N GLU A 49 -12.76 0.38 -24.95
CA GLU A 49 -12.64 -0.29 -26.23
C GLU A 49 -14.04 -0.39 -26.87
N ALA A 50 -14.48 0.70 -27.50
CA ALA A 50 -15.81 0.81 -28.11
C ALA A 50 -15.73 0.94 -29.63
N PRO A 51 -16.63 0.29 -30.40
CA PRO A 51 -16.81 0.55 -31.82
C PRO A 51 -17.09 2.04 -32.09
N GLU A 52 -16.67 2.53 -33.25
CA GLU A 52 -16.89 3.93 -33.68
C GLU A 52 -18.35 4.38 -33.48
N ALA A 53 -19.30 3.52 -33.87
CA ALA A 53 -20.73 3.78 -33.79
C ALA A 53 -21.24 4.04 -32.36
N LEU A 54 -20.51 3.62 -31.32
CA LEU A 54 -20.93 3.84 -29.93
C LEU A 54 -20.25 5.05 -29.27
N ARG A 55 -19.31 5.73 -29.94
CA ARG A 55 -18.52 6.81 -29.33
C ARG A 55 -19.34 8.02 -28.91
N GLU A 56 -20.41 8.36 -29.64
CA GLU A 56 -21.29 9.48 -29.29
C GLU A 56 -22.06 9.28 -27.98
N TYR A 57 -22.25 8.01 -27.56
CA TYR A 57 -22.96 7.67 -26.34
C TYR A 57 -22.04 7.56 -25.11
N LEU A 58 -20.72 7.65 -25.31
CA LEU A 58 -19.75 7.64 -24.21
C LEU A 58 -19.65 9.03 -23.57
N PRO A 59 -19.61 9.13 -22.22
CA PRO A 59 -19.36 10.40 -21.56
C PRO A 59 -18.06 11.04 -22.06
N ALA A 60 -18.13 12.29 -22.50
CA ALA A 60 -16.98 13.00 -23.05
C ALA A 60 -16.54 14.11 -22.09
N TYR A 61 -15.37 13.93 -21.48
CA TYR A 61 -14.66 15.01 -20.80
C TYR A 61 -13.16 14.75 -20.77
N ARG A 62 -12.40 15.81 -20.48
CA ARG A 62 -10.95 15.79 -20.27
C ARG A 62 -10.63 16.37 -18.90
N TYR A 63 -9.48 16.01 -18.35
CA TYR A 63 -8.95 16.63 -17.15
C TYR A 63 -7.60 17.31 -17.43
N TRP A 64 -7.34 18.37 -16.69
CA TRP A 64 -6.05 19.04 -16.69
C TRP A 64 -5.09 18.27 -15.80
N LEU A 65 -3.93 17.87 -16.33
CA LEU A 65 -2.91 17.17 -15.59
C LEU A 65 -1.72 18.09 -15.33
N CYS A 66 -1.38 18.26 -14.05
CA CYS A 66 -0.12 18.81 -13.59
C CYS A 66 0.78 17.64 -13.16
N ASP A 67 1.62 17.15 -14.06
CA ASP A 67 2.55 16.05 -13.79
C ASP A 67 3.88 16.60 -13.25
N LEU A 68 4.07 16.60 -11.93
CA LEU A 68 5.29 17.08 -11.27
C LEU A 68 6.53 16.28 -11.66
N SER A 69 6.38 15.06 -12.20
CA SER A 69 7.51 14.30 -12.72
C SER A 69 8.12 14.90 -13.99
N ALA A 70 7.32 15.68 -14.73
CA ALA A 70 7.72 16.32 -15.97
C ALA A 70 8.35 17.71 -15.78
N TYR A 71 8.13 18.36 -14.64
CA TYR A 71 8.76 19.65 -14.31
C TYR A 71 10.17 19.44 -13.75
N SER A 72 11.07 20.36 -14.04
CA SER A 72 12.32 20.57 -13.28
C SER A 72 12.03 21.31 -11.97
N ASP A 73 12.97 21.29 -11.02
CA ASP A 73 12.81 22.01 -9.74
C ASP A 73 12.80 23.52 -9.96
N ALA A 74 13.53 23.99 -10.97
CA ALA A 74 13.61 25.41 -11.35
C ALA A 74 12.32 25.92 -11.99
N GLU A 75 11.46 25.05 -12.53
CA GLU A 75 10.13 25.46 -13.03
C GLU A 75 9.10 25.60 -11.91
N LEU A 76 9.38 25.05 -10.71
CA LEU A 76 8.52 25.15 -9.54
C LEU A 76 8.84 26.43 -8.76
N GLU A 77 8.59 27.57 -9.38
CA GLU A 77 8.75 28.90 -8.79
C GLU A 77 7.44 29.44 -8.21
N GLY A 78 7.53 30.50 -7.39
CA GLY A 78 6.37 31.22 -6.86
C GLY A 78 6.45 31.48 -5.36
N GLU A 79 5.28 31.50 -4.73
CA GLU A 79 5.15 31.65 -3.27
C GLU A 79 5.88 30.51 -2.55
N VAL A 80 6.61 30.84 -1.47
CA VAL A 80 7.53 29.94 -0.76
C VAL A 80 6.81 28.69 -0.25
N GLY A 81 5.61 28.84 0.34
CA GLY A 81 4.80 27.74 0.83
C GLY A 81 4.34 26.81 -0.28
N LEU A 82 3.86 27.35 -1.41
CA LEU A 82 3.49 26.55 -2.57
C LEU A 82 4.69 25.80 -3.15
N ARG A 83 5.84 26.48 -3.32
CA ARG A 83 7.06 25.86 -3.81
C ARG A 83 7.52 24.72 -2.90
N ALA A 84 7.55 24.95 -1.59
CA ALA A 84 7.90 23.92 -0.60
C ALA A 84 6.95 22.71 -0.68
N ALA A 85 5.64 22.95 -0.80
CA ALA A 85 4.65 21.88 -0.95
C ALA A 85 4.87 21.05 -2.22
N LEU A 86 5.09 21.71 -3.36
CA LEU A 86 5.25 21.03 -4.65
C LEU A 86 6.57 20.25 -4.72
N LEU A 87 7.67 20.80 -4.21
CA LEU A 87 8.95 20.08 -4.11
C LEU A 87 8.83 18.86 -3.19
N LEU A 88 8.20 19.02 -2.02
CA LEU A 88 7.94 17.89 -1.12
C LEU A 88 7.14 16.80 -1.82
N LEU A 89 6.01 17.14 -2.45
CA LEU A 89 5.17 16.19 -3.19
C LEU A 89 5.96 15.48 -4.30
N LYS A 90 6.78 16.21 -5.05
CA LYS A 90 7.58 15.69 -6.16
C LYS A 90 8.62 14.67 -5.72
N HIS A 91 9.30 14.92 -4.61
CA HIS A 91 10.42 14.11 -4.14
C HIS A 91 10.04 13.03 -3.13
N VAL A 92 8.86 13.08 -2.50
CA VAL A 92 8.49 12.15 -1.41
C VAL A 92 8.56 10.67 -1.80
N PHE A 93 8.35 10.34 -3.08
CA PHE A 93 8.43 8.98 -3.62
C PHE A 93 9.71 8.70 -4.43
N ARG A 94 10.66 9.63 -4.45
CA ARG A 94 11.94 9.51 -5.17
C ARG A 94 13.07 9.14 -4.23
N ASP A 95 14.11 8.53 -4.79
CA ASP A 95 15.26 8.06 -4.03
C ASP A 95 16.19 9.20 -3.58
N ASP A 96 16.02 10.41 -4.14
CA ASP A 96 16.81 11.60 -3.84
C ASP A 96 16.24 12.47 -2.71
N LEU A 97 15.18 12.02 -2.03
CA LEU A 97 14.51 12.80 -0.99
C LEU A 97 15.47 13.23 0.13
N ASP A 98 16.36 12.34 0.57
CA ASP A 98 17.32 12.60 1.63
C ASP A 98 18.27 13.75 1.27
N ASP A 99 18.73 13.77 0.01
CA ASP A 99 19.61 14.82 -0.53
C ASP A 99 18.89 16.18 -0.62
N ARG A 100 17.55 16.18 -0.69
CA ARG A 100 16.70 17.37 -0.80
C ARG A 100 16.16 17.87 0.53
N LEU A 101 16.29 17.09 1.61
CA LEU A 101 15.85 17.51 2.94
C LEU A 101 16.45 18.87 3.38
N PRO A 102 17.75 19.17 3.17
CA PRO A 102 18.30 20.47 3.55
C PRO A 102 17.65 21.64 2.80
N GLU A 103 17.36 21.47 1.50
CA GLU A 103 16.69 22.48 0.69
C GLU A 103 15.24 22.70 1.16
N LEU A 104 14.50 21.62 1.41
CA LEU A 104 13.15 21.67 1.95
C LEU A 104 13.12 22.32 3.34
N ALA A 105 14.09 22.01 4.20
CA ALA A 105 14.23 22.58 5.53
C ALA A 105 14.44 24.10 5.46
N GLN A 106 15.25 24.59 4.53
CA GLN A 106 15.42 26.02 4.30
C GLN A 106 14.10 26.70 3.91
N LEU A 107 13.32 26.09 3.02
CA LEU A 107 12.01 26.61 2.64
C LEU A 107 11.01 26.58 3.81
N TRP A 108 11.09 25.56 4.68
CA TRP A 108 10.30 25.51 5.90
C TRP A 108 10.67 26.60 6.90
N TYR A 109 11.96 26.95 7.03
CA TYR A 109 12.39 28.08 7.83
C TYR A 109 11.80 29.40 7.33
N ASP A 110 11.94 29.66 6.03
CA ASP A 110 11.43 30.88 5.41
C ASP A 110 9.89 30.97 5.56
N LEU A 111 9.21 29.83 5.46
CA LEU A 111 7.78 29.74 5.68
C LEU A 111 7.42 29.98 7.15
N ALA A 112 8.10 29.34 8.10
CA ALA A 112 7.80 29.42 9.54
C ALA A 112 7.80 30.86 10.10
N ARG A 113 8.56 31.77 9.47
CA ARG A 113 8.60 33.20 9.83
C ARG A 113 7.34 33.99 9.42
N GLN A 114 6.44 33.40 8.64
CA GLN A 114 5.18 34.00 8.22
C GLN A 114 4.07 33.72 9.25
N LYS A 115 3.07 34.60 9.34
CA LYS A 115 1.98 34.55 10.35
C LYS A 115 1.19 33.23 10.43
N THR A 116 1.26 32.38 9.42
CA THR A 116 0.59 31.06 9.35
C THR A 116 1.54 29.92 8.96
N GLY A 117 2.83 30.20 8.77
CA GLY A 117 3.77 29.28 8.15
C GLY A 117 4.10 28.06 8.99
N LEU A 118 4.13 28.19 10.31
CA LEU A 118 4.36 27.07 11.22
C LEU A 118 3.30 25.96 11.06
N ALA A 119 2.04 26.33 10.79
CA ALA A 119 0.96 25.37 10.54
C ALA A 119 1.15 24.64 9.21
N TYR A 120 1.60 25.34 8.16
CA TYR A 120 1.93 24.74 6.86
C TYR A 120 3.11 23.78 6.97
N VAL A 121 4.18 24.18 7.64
CA VAL A 121 5.32 23.29 7.90
C VAL A 121 4.87 22.05 8.68
N GLY A 122 4.08 22.23 9.73
CA GLY A 122 3.51 21.09 10.48
C GLY A 122 2.72 20.14 9.57
N ALA A 123 1.93 20.65 8.62
CA ALA A 123 1.21 19.82 7.66
C ALA A 123 2.16 19.07 6.71
N MET A 124 3.22 19.72 6.23
CA MET A 124 4.25 19.12 5.39
C MET A 124 5.01 17.99 6.12
N LEU A 125 5.42 18.22 7.37
CA LEU A 125 6.09 17.21 8.20
C LEU A 125 5.19 16.00 8.45
N ARG A 126 3.91 16.23 8.81
CA ARG A 126 2.94 15.13 8.99
C ARG A 126 2.72 14.34 7.71
N TYR A 127 2.68 15.02 6.56
CA TYR A 127 2.56 14.38 5.26
C TYR A 127 3.80 13.53 4.94
N LEU A 128 5.00 14.08 5.13
CA LEU A 128 6.27 13.37 4.93
C LEU A 128 6.30 12.06 5.73
N VAL A 129 5.96 12.14 7.02
CA VAL A 129 5.87 10.96 7.91
C VAL A 129 4.77 9.99 7.51
N ALA A 130 3.68 10.43 6.90
CA ALA A 130 2.61 9.54 6.46
C ALA A 130 2.92 8.88 5.10
N ALA A 131 3.65 9.57 4.23
CA ALA A 131 3.83 9.19 2.83
C ALA A 131 5.05 8.29 2.58
N THR A 132 6.06 8.30 3.45
CA THR A 132 7.28 7.52 3.26
C THR A 132 7.85 6.97 4.57
N ASP A 133 8.55 5.83 4.51
CA ASP A 133 9.34 5.24 5.61
C ASP A 133 10.86 5.46 5.39
N ARG A 134 11.24 6.23 4.37
CA ARG A 134 12.64 6.47 4.01
C ARG A 134 13.34 7.44 4.96
N ILE A 135 12.59 8.42 5.47
CA ILE A 135 13.10 9.42 6.40
C ILE A 135 13.02 8.88 7.83
N THR A 136 14.14 8.91 8.54
CA THR A 136 14.15 8.55 9.95
C THR A 136 13.73 9.72 10.85
N GLU A 137 13.37 9.41 12.10
CA GLU A 137 13.12 10.44 13.12
C GLU A 137 14.30 11.39 13.29
N ARG A 138 15.51 10.85 13.22
CA ARG A 138 16.74 11.61 13.38
C ARG A 138 16.96 12.58 12.22
N ASP A 139 16.73 12.15 10.98
CA ASP A 139 16.95 13.00 9.81
C ASP A 139 16.01 14.21 9.84
N LEU A 140 14.74 13.97 10.19
CA LEU A 140 13.76 15.03 10.31
C LEU A 140 14.02 15.94 11.50
N GLN A 141 14.42 15.37 12.65
CA GLN A 141 14.79 16.15 13.82
C GLN A 141 15.95 17.09 13.49
N GLN A 142 16.99 16.59 12.83
CA GLN A 142 18.12 17.41 12.40
C GLN A 142 17.70 18.51 11.43
N ALA A 143 16.87 18.18 10.44
CA ALA A 143 16.35 19.15 9.48
C ALA A 143 15.51 20.25 10.15
N VAL A 144 14.62 19.87 11.08
CA VAL A 144 13.74 20.80 11.80
C VAL A 144 14.49 21.64 12.82
N GLU A 145 15.44 21.07 13.58
CA GLU A 145 16.24 21.82 14.55
C GLU A 145 17.19 22.80 13.86
N ALA A 146 17.79 22.40 12.73
CA ALA A 146 18.65 23.29 11.94
C ALA A 146 17.86 24.43 11.30
N ALA A 147 16.63 24.17 10.87
CA ALA A 147 15.81 25.15 10.19
C ALA A 147 14.94 25.99 11.12
N ILE A 148 14.34 25.44 12.17
CA ILE A 148 13.23 26.07 12.90
C ILE A 148 13.56 26.13 14.41
N PRO A 149 13.96 27.31 14.93
CA PRO A 149 14.35 27.48 16.34
C PRO A 149 13.26 27.07 17.36
N GLU A 150 11.98 27.14 16.96
CA GLU A 150 10.81 26.79 17.78
C GLU A 150 10.21 25.41 17.40
N GLY A 151 10.97 24.61 16.62
CA GLY A 151 10.51 23.36 16.03
C GLY A 151 10.27 22.21 17.03
N GLY A 152 10.68 22.34 18.29
CA GLY A 152 10.57 21.28 19.30
C GLY A 152 9.14 20.81 19.57
N ALA A 153 8.17 21.73 19.63
CA ALA A 153 6.76 21.37 19.82
C ALA A 153 6.18 20.61 18.61
N LEU A 154 6.58 20.99 17.39
CA LEU A 154 6.23 20.27 16.17
C LEU A 154 6.82 18.86 16.20
N MET A 155 8.11 18.72 16.53
CA MET A 155 8.78 17.42 16.62
C MET A 155 8.11 16.49 17.62
N MET A 156 7.64 16.99 18.77
CA MET A 156 6.88 16.18 19.73
C MET A 156 5.61 15.57 19.10
N THR A 157 4.84 16.35 18.34
CA THR A 157 3.64 15.85 17.66
C THR A 157 3.97 14.86 16.54
N ILE A 158 5.06 15.08 15.82
CA ILE A 158 5.52 14.19 14.76
C ILE A 158 6.03 12.86 15.33
N ALA A 159 6.77 12.89 16.45
CA ALA A 159 7.23 11.70 17.16
C ALA A 159 6.06 10.83 17.65
N GLN A 160 4.99 11.44 18.17
CA GLN A 160 3.76 10.71 18.53
C GLN A 160 3.15 10.00 17.32
N GLN A 161 3.07 10.68 16.17
CA GLN A 161 2.55 10.08 14.94
C GLN A 161 3.40 8.90 14.45
N TRP A 162 4.73 8.98 14.58
CA TRP A 162 5.61 7.84 14.28
C TRP A 162 5.40 6.65 15.20
N LEU A 163 5.25 6.90 16.51
CA LEU A 163 4.98 5.86 17.50
C LEU A 163 3.67 5.13 17.15
N GLU A 164 2.60 5.89 16.89
CA GLU A 164 1.30 5.34 16.49
C GLU A 164 1.40 4.53 15.19
N ARG A 165 2.09 5.06 14.17
CA ARG A 165 2.31 4.37 12.90
C ARG A 165 3.09 3.06 13.11
N GLY A 166 4.12 3.10 13.96
CA GLY A 166 4.92 1.92 14.31
C GLY A 166 4.09 0.85 15.02
N MET A 167 3.21 1.25 15.94
CA MET A 167 2.28 0.34 16.62
C MET A 167 1.30 -0.30 15.62
N GLN A 168 0.67 0.49 14.76
CA GLN A 168 -0.27 -0.01 13.74
C GLN A 168 0.42 -0.99 12.76
N GLN A 169 1.62 -0.67 12.31
CA GLN A 169 2.39 -1.58 11.46
C GLN A 169 2.76 -2.87 12.20
N GLY A 170 3.10 -2.76 13.49
CA GLY A 170 3.38 -3.91 14.36
C GLY A 170 2.19 -4.83 14.51
N GLU A 171 1.01 -4.28 14.78
CA GLU A 171 -0.26 -5.02 14.88
C GLU A 171 -0.60 -5.73 13.57
N GLN A 172 -0.57 -5.02 12.43
CA GLN A 172 -0.85 -5.61 11.12
C GLN A 172 0.11 -6.76 10.79
N ARG A 173 1.42 -6.57 11.05
CA ARG A 173 2.42 -7.65 10.86
C ARG A 173 2.17 -8.82 11.80
N GLY A 174 1.75 -8.55 13.03
CA GLY A 174 1.39 -9.56 14.02
C GLY A 174 0.19 -10.39 13.57
N GLU A 175 -0.86 -9.73 13.12
CA GLU A 175 -2.09 -10.34 12.60
C GLU A 175 -1.80 -11.20 11.37
N GLN A 176 -1.11 -10.67 10.35
CA GLN A 176 -0.74 -11.43 9.16
C GLN A 176 0.11 -12.68 9.48
N ARG A 177 1.10 -12.55 10.39
CA ARG A 177 1.90 -13.69 10.85
C ARG A 177 1.04 -14.70 11.61
N GLY A 178 0.10 -14.23 12.43
CA GLY A 178 -0.85 -15.06 13.16
C GLY A 178 -1.76 -15.84 12.23
N GLU A 179 -2.35 -15.18 11.23
CA GLU A 179 -3.19 -15.79 10.21
C GLU A 179 -2.42 -16.84 9.41
N GLN A 180 -1.22 -16.53 8.92
CA GLN A 180 -0.40 -17.50 8.18
C GLN A 180 -0.04 -18.72 9.02
N ARG A 181 0.34 -18.52 10.29
CA ARG A 181 0.61 -19.63 11.22
C ARG A 181 -0.65 -20.45 11.48
N GLY A 182 -1.79 -19.79 11.69
CA GLY A 182 -3.08 -20.43 11.92
C GLY A 182 -3.55 -21.25 10.71
N GLN A 183 -3.47 -20.69 9.50
CA GLN A 183 -3.78 -21.39 8.26
C GLN A 183 -2.88 -22.60 8.06
N ARG A 184 -1.56 -22.46 8.26
CA ARG A 184 -0.61 -23.57 8.12
C ARG A 184 -0.86 -24.68 9.16
N ALA A 185 -1.12 -24.31 10.41
CA ALA A 185 -1.45 -25.25 11.47
C ALA A 185 -2.78 -25.97 11.21
N GLY A 186 -3.81 -25.24 10.78
CA GLY A 186 -5.12 -25.78 10.44
C GLY A 186 -5.07 -26.72 9.24
N LEU A 187 -4.35 -26.34 8.17
CA LEU A 187 -4.13 -27.20 7.01
C LEU A 187 -3.42 -28.49 7.40
N ARG A 188 -2.33 -28.38 8.18
CA ARG A 188 -1.62 -29.56 8.70
C ARG A 188 -2.53 -30.47 9.51
N GLN A 189 -3.32 -29.92 10.43
CA GLN A 189 -4.27 -30.70 11.23
C GLN A 189 -5.32 -31.39 10.36
N GLY A 190 -5.84 -30.69 9.33
CA GLY A 190 -6.78 -31.25 8.35
C GLY A 190 -6.19 -32.40 7.56
N LEU A 191 -4.97 -32.24 7.03
CA LEU A 191 -4.24 -33.28 6.30
C LEU A 191 -4.00 -34.51 7.19
N LEU A 192 -3.50 -34.31 8.41
CA LEU A 192 -3.29 -35.41 9.37
C LEU A 192 -4.60 -36.13 9.71
N ALA A 193 -5.71 -35.40 9.87
CA ALA A 193 -7.02 -35.98 10.11
C ALA A 193 -7.50 -36.81 8.91
N GLY A 194 -7.31 -36.31 7.69
CA GLY A 194 -7.63 -36.99 6.43
C GLY A 194 -6.81 -38.25 6.22
N ILE A 195 -5.48 -38.16 6.36
CA ILE A 195 -4.55 -39.30 6.28
C ILE A 195 -4.92 -40.38 7.30
N ARG A 196 -5.20 -39.97 8.56
CA ARG A 196 -5.63 -40.91 9.59
C ARG A 196 -6.91 -41.65 9.21
N LEU A 197 -7.90 -40.95 8.67
CA LEU A 197 -9.14 -41.59 8.23
C LEU A 197 -8.89 -42.54 7.06
N GLY A 198 -8.15 -42.11 6.04
CA GLY A 198 -7.82 -42.92 4.86
C GLY A 198 -7.04 -44.19 5.20
N LEU A 199 -6.01 -44.08 6.05
CA LEU A 199 -5.24 -45.23 6.53
C LEU A 199 -6.12 -46.25 7.27
N LYS A 200 -7.02 -45.79 8.15
CA LYS A 200 -7.93 -46.66 8.89
C LYS A 200 -8.93 -47.37 7.98
N LEU A 201 -9.51 -46.65 7.01
CA LEU A 201 -10.50 -47.21 6.09
C LEU A 201 -9.90 -48.22 5.11
N ARG A 202 -8.69 -47.94 4.59
CA ARG A 202 -8.08 -48.74 3.52
C ARG A 202 -7.20 -49.89 4.03
N PHE A 203 -6.48 -49.68 5.13
CA PHE A 203 -5.47 -50.63 5.62
C PHE A 203 -5.66 -51.05 7.08
N GLY A 204 -6.72 -50.59 7.75
CA GLY A 204 -7.06 -51.00 9.12
C GLY A 204 -5.93 -50.79 10.12
N ALA A 205 -5.59 -51.85 10.88
CA ALA A 205 -4.59 -51.81 11.93
C ALA A 205 -3.15 -51.57 11.40
N GLU A 206 -2.82 -52.11 10.22
CA GLU A 206 -1.49 -51.94 9.62
C GLU A 206 -1.25 -50.49 9.18
N GLY A 207 -2.27 -49.83 8.62
CA GLY A 207 -2.21 -48.39 8.31
C GLY A 207 -2.12 -47.52 9.57
N ALA A 208 -2.83 -47.91 10.64
CA ALA A 208 -2.79 -47.18 11.91
C ALA A 208 -1.41 -47.19 12.58
N ALA A 209 -0.58 -48.22 12.32
CA ALA A 209 0.78 -48.31 12.84
C ALA A 209 1.72 -47.22 12.30
N LEU A 210 1.41 -46.58 11.16
CA LEU A 210 2.20 -45.50 10.56
C LEU A 210 1.92 -44.12 11.17
N LEU A 211 0.82 -43.96 11.92
CA LEU A 211 0.38 -42.66 12.43
C LEU A 211 1.41 -41.95 13.33
N PRO A 212 2.11 -42.62 14.26
CA PRO A 212 3.12 -41.96 15.08
C PRO A 212 4.22 -41.27 14.27
N GLU A 213 4.66 -41.90 13.17
CA GLU A 213 5.68 -41.33 12.27
C GLU A 213 5.12 -40.14 11.48
N ILE A 214 3.91 -40.27 10.94
CA ILE A 214 3.26 -39.24 10.13
C ILE A 214 2.95 -37.99 10.98
N TYR A 215 2.60 -38.17 12.27
CA TYR A 215 2.36 -37.05 13.18
C TYR A 215 3.60 -36.18 13.46
N HIS A 216 4.81 -36.69 13.22
CA HIS A 216 6.05 -35.92 13.36
C HIS A 216 6.40 -35.13 12.09
N ILE A 217 5.68 -35.32 10.99
CA ILE A 217 5.90 -34.55 9.76
C ILE A 217 5.34 -33.13 9.95
N GLU A 218 6.21 -32.13 9.78
CA GLU A 218 5.85 -30.70 9.77
C GLU A 218 5.67 -30.14 8.36
N ASP A 219 6.23 -30.82 7.36
CA ASP A 219 6.10 -30.43 5.97
C ASP A 219 4.69 -30.72 5.44
N VAL A 220 3.97 -29.64 5.17
CA VAL A 220 2.60 -29.66 4.64
C VAL A 220 2.56 -30.24 3.23
N ALA A 221 3.58 -29.98 2.40
CA ALA A 221 3.63 -30.48 1.04
C ALA A 221 3.82 -32.00 1.03
N LEU A 222 4.67 -32.51 1.92
CA LEU A 222 4.82 -33.95 2.11
C LEU A 222 3.52 -34.59 2.62
N LEU A 223 2.83 -33.95 3.56
CA LEU A 223 1.52 -34.44 4.03
C LEU A 223 0.46 -34.46 2.93
N GLN A 224 0.44 -33.46 2.04
CA GLN A 224 -0.44 -33.47 0.85
C GLN A 224 -0.09 -34.63 -0.09
N ALA A 225 1.19 -34.81 -0.42
CA ALA A 225 1.64 -35.92 -1.25
C ALA A 225 1.26 -37.28 -0.65
N LEU A 226 1.35 -37.43 0.67
CA LEU A 226 0.91 -38.63 1.36
C LEU A 226 -0.60 -38.83 1.28
N GLN A 227 -1.39 -37.75 1.42
CA GLN A 227 -2.84 -37.82 1.27
C GLN A 227 -3.22 -38.29 -0.14
N ASP A 228 -2.62 -37.71 -1.18
CA ASP A 228 -2.91 -38.06 -2.58
C ASP A 228 -2.47 -39.50 -2.89
N ALA A 229 -1.32 -39.92 -2.35
CA ALA A 229 -0.82 -41.28 -2.53
C ALA A 229 -1.73 -42.35 -1.90
N LEU A 230 -2.53 -42.01 -0.88
CA LEU A 230 -3.49 -42.96 -0.28
C LEU A 230 -4.56 -43.44 -1.25
N GLU A 231 -4.78 -42.76 -2.38
CA GLU A 231 -5.72 -43.20 -3.42
C GLU A 231 -5.16 -44.32 -4.31
N THR A 232 -3.83 -44.36 -4.49
CA THR A 232 -3.18 -45.24 -5.49
C THR A 232 -2.37 -46.36 -4.86
N VAL A 233 -1.74 -46.12 -3.70
CA VAL A 233 -0.82 -47.05 -3.05
C VAL A 233 -1.52 -48.32 -2.55
N SER A 234 -0.98 -49.49 -2.84
CA SER A 234 -1.66 -50.77 -2.55
C SER A 234 -1.34 -51.34 -1.17
N SER A 235 -0.31 -50.81 -0.47
CA SER A 235 0.09 -51.32 0.85
C SER A 235 0.73 -50.26 1.77
N PRO A 236 0.64 -50.41 3.10
CA PRO A 236 1.29 -49.49 4.07
C PRO A 236 2.83 -49.34 3.92
N PRO A 237 3.61 -50.41 3.64
CA PRO A 237 5.06 -50.27 3.44
C PRO A 237 5.45 -49.41 2.24
N GLU A 238 4.63 -49.42 1.18
CA GLU A 238 4.84 -48.62 -0.02
C GLU A 238 4.59 -47.13 0.27
N LEU A 239 3.56 -46.81 1.07
CA LEU A 239 3.30 -45.45 1.55
C LEU A 239 4.44 -44.93 2.44
N ARG A 240 4.99 -45.81 3.29
CA ARG A 240 6.08 -45.49 4.22
C ARG A 240 7.36 -45.02 3.52
N ARG A 241 7.64 -45.52 2.31
CA ARG A 241 8.82 -45.12 1.52
C ARG A 241 8.78 -43.65 1.10
N LEU A 242 7.59 -43.07 0.92
CA LEU A 242 7.43 -41.69 0.43
C LEU A 242 7.94 -40.63 1.41
N TYR A 243 7.95 -40.93 2.71
CA TYR A 243 8.45 -40.01 3.74
C TYR A 243 9.72 -40.49 4.44
N GLN A 244 10.17 -41.72 4.18
CA GLN A 244 11.48 -42.22 4.64
C GLN A 244 12.62 -41.97 3.65
N GLY A 245 12.31 -41.69 2.36
CA GLY A 245 13.31 -41.38 1.34
C GLY A 245 13.76 -39.91 1.27
N THR A 246 13.24 -39.05 2.15
CA THR A 246 13.42 -37.58 2.11
C THR A 246 14.24 -37.05 3.30
N GLN A 247 14.92 -37.93 4.06
CA GLN A 247 15.90 -37.53 5.09
C GLN A 247 17.31 -37.35 4.51
#